data_AF-A0A956SVY9-F1
#
_entry.id   AF-A0A956SVY9-F1
#
_cell.length_a   1.000
_cell.length_b   1.000
_cell.length_c   1.000
_cell.angle_alpha   90.00
_cell.angle_beta   90.00
_cell.angle_gamma   90.00
#
_symmetry.space_group_name_H-M   'P 1'
#
loop_
_entity.id
_entity.type
_entity.pdbx_description
1 polymer ?
#
loop_
_entity_poly.entity_id
_entity_poly.type
_entity_poly.pdbx_seq_one_letter_code
_entity_poly.pdbx_strand_id
1 'polypeptide(L)'
;MTPVIEFHPPTALSRDKSSPFLHAVLETLENEVDALHWSVLELNGRANIGSEFVEALENRVEDSNSGLKRTWAELLALAHSLDRLVDGVFVACRTGFFEASDPEGKFDFERCDLALEVNDGKAWRLHVAAPALAERLRTRLQEAGWTLA
;
A
#
# COMPACT_ATOMS: atom_id res chain seq x y z
N MET A 1 -6.58 -12.75 -14.35
CA MET A 1 -6.97 -11.33 -14.21
C MET A 1 -7.52 -11.09 -12.81
N THR A 2 -6.64 -10.59 -11.94
CA THR A 2 -7.01 -10.04 -10.64
C THR A 2 -7.82 -8.76 -10.83
N PRO A 3 -8.99 -8.60 -10.18
CA PRO A 3 -9.75 -7.36 -10.29
C PRO A 3 -8.94 -6.19 -9.74
N VAL A 4 -8.96 -5.08 -10.48
CA VAL A 4 -8.35 -3.80 -10.08
C VAL A 4 -9.48 -2.88 -9.66
N ILE A 5 -9.36 -2.29 -8.47
CA ILE A 5 -10.28 -1.30 -7.95
C ILE A 5 -9.52 0.01 -7.82
N GLU A 6 -9.93 1.02 -8.59
CA GLU A 6 -9.33 2.35 -8.54
C GLU A 6 -10.17 3.29 -7.68
N PHE A 7 -9.49 4.05 -6.81
CA PHE A 7 -10.07 5.02 -5.91
C PHE A 7 -9.45 6.39 -6.10
N HIS A 8 -10.27 7.41 -5.88
CA HIS A 8 -9.86 8.79 -5.74
C HIS A 8 -10.02 9.27 -4.30
N PRO A 9 -9.07 10.12 -3.82
CA PRO A 9 -9.17 10.70 -2.49
C PRO A 9 -10.43 11.56 -2.35
N PRO A 10 -11.08 11.57 -1.16
CA PRO A 10 -12.18 12.48 -0.90
C PRO A 10 -11.78 13.93 -1.17
N THR A 11 -12.66 14.70 -1.81
CA THR A 11 -12.44 16.11 -2.16
C THR A 11 -12.08 16.99 -0.96
N ALA A 12 -12.48 16.57 0.26
CA ALA A 12 -12.24 17.26 1.52
C ALA A 12 -10.92 16.90 2.21
N LEU A 13 -10.25 15.80 1.83
CA LEU A 13 -8.83 15.67 2.15
C LEU A 13 -8.14 16.73 1.32
N SER A 14 -7.65 17.80 1.97
CA SER A 14 -6.64 18.64 1.33
C SER A 14 -5.54 17.69 0.83
N ARG A 15 -4.89 18.04 -0.28
CA ARG A 15 -3.89 17.23 -1.01
C ARG A 15 -2.69 16.73 -0.16
N ASP A 16 -2.75 16.88 1.16
CA ASP A 16 -1.68 16.75 2.12
C ASP A 16 -1.78 15.50 3.00
N LYS A 17 -2.92 14.77 3.06
CA LYS A 17 -3.09 13.61 3.96
C LYS A 17 -3.53 12.33 3.24
N SER A 18 -2.60 11.61 2.63
CA SER A 18 -2.86 10.33 1.95
C SER A 18 -2.71 9.08 2.84
N SER A 19 -2.16 9.23 4.05
CA SER A 19 -2.07 8.16 5.05
C SER A 19 -3.39 7.43 5.40
N PRO A 20 -4.58 8.08 5.42
CA PRO A 20 -5.84 7.41 5.77
C PRO A 20 -6.22 6.22 4.88
N PHE A 21 -5.80 6.19 3.61
CA PHE A 21 -6.09 5.05 2.74
C PHE A 21 -5.33 3.81 3.18
N LEU A 22 -4.00 3.94 3.32
CA LEU A 22 -3.14 2.84 3.76
C LEU A 22 -3.61 2.34 5.13
N HIS A 23 -4.00 3.24 6.03
CA HIS A 23 -4.63 2.86 7.29
C HIS A 23 -5.91 2.05 7.10
N ALA A 24 -6.87 2.50 6.29
CA ALA A 24 -8.11 1.78 6.07
C ALA A 24 -7.90 0.39 5.45
N VAL A 25 -6.92 0.24 4.54
CA VAL A 25 -6.53 -1.05 3.98
C VAL A 25 -5.97 -1.97 5.07
N LEU A 26 -5.04 -1.47 5.89
CA LEU A 26 -4.45 -2.26 6.98
C LEU A 26 -5.51 -2.61 8.03
N GLU A 27 -6.35 -1.68 8.48
CA GLU A 27 -7.43 -2.01 9.41
C GLU A 27 -8.36 -3.11 8.87
N THR A 28 -8.66 -3.10 7.57
CA THR A 28 -9.48 -4.15 6.94
C THR A 28 -8.79 -5.52 7.02
N LEU A 29 -7.47 -5.56 7.03
CA LEU A 29 -6.65 -6.77 6.97
C LEU A 29 -6.11 -7.21 8.35
N GLU A 30 -6.54 -6.58 9.45
CA GLU A 30 -6.06 -6.87 10.82
C GLU A 30 -6.25 -8.34 11.24
N ASN A 31 -7.26 -9.03 10.72
CA ASN A 31 -7.47 -10.46 11.01
C ASN A 31 -6.61 -11.40 10.15
N GLU A 32 -5.79 -10.86 9.24
CA GLU A 32 -4.99 -11.62 8.26
C GLU A 32 -3.48 -11.41 8.47
N VAL A 33 -3.12 -10.76 9.59
CA VAL A 33 -1.75 -10.35 9.96
C VAL A 33 -0.74 -11.50 9.88
N ASP A 34 -1.07 -12.65 10.46
CA ASP A 34 -0.16 -13.79 10.52
C ASP A 34 -0.05 -14.56 9.19
N ALA A 35 -0.98 -14.28 8.27
CA ALA A 35 -1.06 -14.98 7.00
C ALA A 35 -0.43 -14.18 5.85
N LEU A 36 -0.12 -12.89 6.04
CA LEU A 36 0.34 -12.01 4.96
C LEU A 36 1.77 -11.53 5.20
N HIS A 37 2.61 -11.74 4.20
CA HIS A 37 3.96 -11.20 4.16
C HIS A 37 3.97 -9.93 3.30
N TRP A 38 4.39 -8.82 3.90
CA TRP A 38 4.38 -7.52 3.24
C TRP A 38 5.76 -7.14 2.69
N SER A 39 5.76 -6.65 1.46
CA SER A 39 6.92 -6.01 0.83
C SER A 39 6.55 -4.63 0.33
N VAL A 40 7.42 -3.65 0.57
CA VAL A 40 7.32 -2.28 0.03
C VAL A 40 8.29 -2.18 -1.14
N LEU A 41 7.78 -2.07 -2.35
CA LEU A 41 8.58 -2.10 -3.57
C LEU A 41 8.93 -0.69 -4.06
N GLU A 42 8.08 0.27 -3.72
CA GLU A 42 8.30 1.69 -3.98
C GLU A 42 7.71 2.48 -2.81
N LEU A 43 8.39 3.56 -2.44
CA LEU A 43 7.96 4.49 -1.42
C LEU A 43 8.50 5.87 -1.75
N ASN A 44 7.59 6.83 -1.93
CA ASN A 44 7.89 8.24 -2.01
C ASN A 44 6.76 9.00 -1.30
N GLY A 45 7.10 9.68 -0.21
CA GLY A 45 6.15 10.33 0.65
C GLY A 45 6.77 11.45 1.46
N ARG A 46 5.91 12.11 2.22
CA ARG A 46 6.29 13.09 3.21
C ARG A 46 5.99 12.52 4.59
N ALA A 47 7.00 12.51 5.44
CA ALA A 47 6.82 12.15 6.84
C ALA A 47 6.01 13.21 7.60
N ASN A 48 5.32 12.78 8.66
CA ASN A 48 4.85 13.68 9.70
C ASN A 48 6.05 14.43 10.31
N ILE A 49 5.86 15.70 10.67
CA ILE A 49 6.92 16.58 11.17
C ILE A 49 7.69 15.89 12.31
N GLY A 50 9.01 15.72 12.13
CA GLY A 50 9.92 15.13 13.13
C GLY A 50 10.26 13.66 12.92
N SER A 51 9.83 13.05 11.81
CA SER A 51 10.11 11.64 11.50
C SER A 51 11.17 11.50 10.40
N GLU A 52 12.43 11.23 10.78
CA GLU A 52 13.51 10.80 9.85
C GLU A 52 13.29 9.38 9.29
N PHE A 53 12.27 8.69 9.81
CA PHE A 53 11.99 7.29 9.50
C PHE A 53 11.55 7.06 8.05
N VAL A 54 10.77 7.98 7.45
CA VAL A 54 10.27 7.81 6.08
C VAL A 54 11.41 7.97 5.07
N GLU A 55 12.21 9.03 5.15
CA GLU A 55 13.35 9.24 4.24
C GLU A 55 14.36 8.08 4.30
N ALA A 56 14.64 7.57 5.51
CA ALA A 56 15.51 6.41 5.67
C ALA A 56 14.92 5.13 5.06
N LEU A 57 13.58 5.00 5.04
CA LEU A 57 12.90 3.88 4.40
C LEU A 57 12.89 4.01 2.88
N GLU A 58 12.67 5.21 2.34
CA GLU A 58 12.71 5.50 0.91
C GLU A 58 14.04 5.07 0.31
N ASN A 59 15.16 5.55 0.89
CA ASN A 59 16.51 5.16 0.47
C ASN A 59 16.71 3.63 0.50
N ARG A 60 16.20 2.95 1.53
CA ARG A 60 16.31 1.48 1.65
C ARG A 60 15.45 0.72 0.65
N VAL A 61 14.32 1.28 0.25
CA VAL A 61 13.47 0.71 -0.81
C VAL A 61 14.17 0.86 -2.15
N GLU A 62 14.70 2.05 -2.45
CA GLU A 62 15.47 2.33 -3.68
C GLU A 62 16.71 1.42 -3.80
N ASP A 63 17.41 1.17 -2.70
CA ASP A 63 18.57 0.27 -2.66
C ASP A 63 18.19 -1.23 -2.73
N SER A 64 16.90 -1.58 -2.69
CA SER A 64 16.45 -2.98 -2.66
C SER A 64 15.90 -3.46 -3.99
N ASN A 65 16.62 -4.38 -4.63
CA ASN A 65 16.19 -5.06 -5.86
C ASN A 65 14.90 -5.89 -5.72
N SER A 66 14.45 -6.20 -4.51
CA SER A 66 13.25 -7.03 -4.26
C SER A 66 12.22 -6.32 -3.38
N GLY A 67 12.40 -5.02 -3.15
CA GLY A 67 11.66 -4.26 -2.17
C GLY A 67 12.02 -4.64 -0.73
N LEU A 68 11.42 -3.91 0.20
CA LEU A 68 11.74 -3.97 1.61
C LEU A 68 10.71 -4.81 2.35
N LYS A 69 11.18 -5.89 2.97
CA LYS A 69 10.36 -6.79 3.78
C LYS A 69 9.87 -6.06 5.03
N ARG A 70 8.57 -6.16 5.30
CA ARG A 70 7.93 -5.51 6.45
C ARG A 70 7.01 -6.49 7.15
N THR A 71 7.07 -6.48 8.46
CA THR A 71 6.03 -7.02 9.31
C THR A 71 4.82 -6.10 9.30
N TRP A 72 3.66 -6.64 9.69
CA TRP A 72 2.46 -5.84 9.87
C TRP A 72 2.66 -4.62 10.78
N ALA A 73 3.31 -4.83 11.93
CA ALA A 73 3.54 -3.77 12.90
C ALA A 73 4.43 -2.65 12.34
N GLU A 74 5.48 -3.00 11.58
CA GLU A 74 6.31 -2.00 10.90
C GLU A 74 5.54 -1.25 9.82
N LEU A 75 4.64 -1.91 9.10
CA LEU A 75 3.84 -1.27 8.05
C LEU A 75 2.77 -0.34 8.64
N LEU A 76 2.17 -0.71 9.77
CA LEU A 76 1.25 0.15 10.51
C LEU A 76 1.98 1.37 11.08
N ALA A 77 3.19 1.18 11.63
CA ALA A 77 4.04 2.28 12.09
C ALA A 77 4.41 3.22 10.93
N LEU A 78 4.74 2.67 9.76
CA LEU A 78 4.97 3.47 8.54
C LEU A 78 3.71 4.27 8.18
N ALA A 79 2.54 3.65 8.10
CA ALA A 79 1.28 4.34 7.80
C ALA A 79 1.03 5.52 8.75
N HIS A 80 1.28 5.35 10.05
CA HIS A 80 1.15 6.43 11.05
C HIS A 80 2.22 7.51 10.92
N SER A 81 3.40 7.17 10.40
CA SER A 81 4.50 8.12 10.22
C SER A 81 4.39 8.96 8.96
N LEU A 82 3.53 8.56 8.00
CA LEU A 82 3.30 9.28 6.77
C LEU A 82 2.30 10.42 6.99
N ASP A 83 2.67 11.62 6.58
CA ASP A 83 1.73 12.72 6.33
C ASP A 83 1.09 12.49 4.96
N ARG A 84 1.95 12.30 3.94
CA ARG A 84 1.57 12.12 2.55
C ARG A 84 2.31 10.94 1.92
N LEU A 85 1.60 10.14 1.14
CA LEU A 85 2.17 9.22 0.15
C LEU A 85 1.94 9.82 -1.25
N VAL A 86 3.03 9.99 -2.02
CA VAL A 86 3.04 10.50 -3.39
C VAL A 86 3.05 9.31 -4.34
N ASP A 87 4.08 8.48 -4.27
CA ASP A 87 4.18 7.23 -5.04
C ASP A 87 4.46 6.08 -4.09
N GLY A 88 3.92 4.90 -4.39
CA GLY A 88 4.21 3.75 -3.56
C GLY A 88 3.55 2.47 -4.04
N VAL A 89 4.27 1.37 -3.86
CA VAL A 89 3.83 0.03 -4.23
C VAL A 89 4.02 -0.88 -3.03
N PHE A 90 2.91 -1.38 -2.50
CA PHE A 90 2.85 -2.27 -1.35
C PHE A 90 2.20 -3.57 -1.78
N VAL A 91 2.85 -4.69 -1.50
CA VAL A 91 2.31 -6.01 -1.84
C VAL A 91 2.21 -6.89 -0.61
N ALA A 92 1.16 -7.70 -0.55
CA ALA A 92 0.93 -8.68 0.50
C ALA A 92 0.68 -10.04 -0.14
N CYS A 93 1.49 -11.04 0.24
CA CYS A 93 1.42 -12.38 -0.35
C CYS A 93 1.42 -13.42 0.78
N ARG A 94 0.55 -14.43 0.68
CA ARG A 94 0.47 -15.52 1.68
C ARG A 94 1.59 -16.54 1.56
N THR A 95 2.20 -16.65 0.38
CA THR A 95 3.20 -17.67 0.06
C THR A 95 4.62 -17.26 0.44
N GLY A 96 4.82 -16.03 0.93
CA GLY A 96 6.11 -15.48 1.31
C GLY A 96 6.25 -14.02 0.90
N PHE A 97 7.41 -13.43 1.16
CA PHE A 97 7.71 -12.08 0.70
C PHE A 97 7.80 -12.04 -0.82
N PHE A 98 7.46 -10.87 -1.39
CA PHE A 98 7.65 -10.64 -2.81
C PHE A 98 9.13 -10.79 -3.18
N GLU A 99 9.38 -11.49 -4.29
CA GLU A 99 10.69 -11.61 -4.91
C GLU A 99 10.53 -11.16 -6.36
N ALA A 100 11.28 -10.13 -6.74
CA ALA A 100 11.27 -9.64 -8.11
C ALA A 100 11.74 -10.77 -9.05
N SER A 101 10.84 -11.18 -9.95
CA SER A 101 11.14 -12.17 -10.98
C SER A 101 11.70 -11.55 -12.27
N ASP A 102 11.61 -10.23 -12.42
CA ASP A 102 11.98 -9.51 -13.63
C ASP A 102 12.97 -8.35 -13.32
N PRO A 103 14.18 -8.34 -13.90
CA PRO A 103 15.11 -7.22 -13.79
C PRO A 103 14.62 -5.93 -14.49
N GLU A 104 13.58 -5.98 -15.34
CA GLU A 104 13.00 -4.81 -16.01
C GLU A 104 12.02 -4.02 -15.13
N GLY A 105 11.82 -4.42 -13.87
CA GLY A 105 11.06 -3.64 -12.88
C GLY A 105 9.53 -3.71 -13.03
N LYS A 106 9.00 -4.63 -13.83
CA LYS A 106 7.56 -4.89 -13.86
C LYS A 106 7.16 -5.81 -12.72
N PHE A 107 6.35 -5.30 -11.82
CA PHE A 107 5.79 -6.10 -10.73
C PHE A 107 4.69 -7.02 -11.23
N ASP A 108 4.89 -8.33 -11.10
CA ASP A 108 3.84 -9.33 -11.33
C ASP A 108 3.00 -9.50 -10.06
N PHE A 109 1.91 -8.74 -9.97
CA PHE A 109 1.00 -8.78 -8.83
C PHE A 109 0.12 -10.04 -8.80
N GLU A 110 0.10 -10.87 -9.86
CA GLU A 110 -0.75 -12.08 -9.88
C GLU A 110 -0.33 -13.12 -8.84
N ARG A 111 0.91 -13.02 -8.32
CA ARG A 111 1.46 -13.92 -7.31
C ARG A 111 1.10 -13.52 -5.88
N CYS A 112 0.49 -12.36 -5.68
CA CYS A 112 0.15 -11.81 -4.38
C CYS A 112 -1.36 -11.64 -4.19
N ASP A 113 -1.79 -11.74 -2.94
CA ASP A 113 -3.20 -11.62 -2.56
C ASP A 113 -3.69 -10.18 -2.69
N LEU A 114 -2.77 -9.23 -2.48
CA LEU A 114 -3.01 -7.81 -2.54
C LEU A 114 -1.81 -7.08 -3.15
N ALA A 115 -2.07 -6.12 -4.03
CA ALA A 115 -1.15 -5.02 -4.32
C ALA A 115 -1.89 -3.68 -4.18
N LEU A 116 -1.24 -2.73 -3.54
CA LEU A 116 -1.64 -1.33 -3.46
C LEU A 116 -0.63 -0.50 -4.24
N GLU A 117 -1.11 0.18 -5.27
CA GLU A 117 -0.34 1.15 -6.04
C GLU A 117 -0.89 2.56 -5.82
N VAL A 118 0.01 3.50 -5.61
CA VAL A 118 -0.28 4.91 -5.47
C VAL A 118 0.55 5.68 -6.47
N ASN A 119 -0.10 6.54 -7.25
CA ASN A 119 0.56 7.36 -8.27
C ASN A 119 0.19 8.84 -8.09
N ASP A 120 1.21 9.69 -7.92
CA ASP A 120 1.11 11.15 -7.71
C ASP A 120 0.10 11.56 -6.60
N GLY A 121 -0.13 10.65 -5.65
CA GLY A 121 -1.11 10.76 -4.56
C GLY A 121 -2.58 10.85 -5.01
N LYS A 122 -2.87 10.68 -6.31
CA LYS A 122 -4.19 10.94 -6.92
C LYS A 122 -4.93 9.67 -7.31
N ALA A 123 -4.19 8.67 -7.76
CA ALA A 123 -4.75 7.40 -8.19
C ALA A 123 -4.28 6.31 -7.24
N TRP A 124 -5.23 5.68 -6.56
CA TRP A 124 -5.00 4.60 -5.60
C TRP A 124 -5.62 3.34 -6.18
N ARG A 125 -4.80 2.36 -6.53
CA ARG A 125 -5.26 1.10 -7.15
C ARG A 125 -5.04 -0.04 -6.19
N LEU A 126 -6.08 -0.85 -6.02
CA LEU A 126 -6.03 -2.10 -5.30
C LEU A 126 -6.21 -3.26 -6.27
N HIS A 127 -5.21 -4.13 -6.30
CA HIS A 127 -5.24 -5.41 -7.00
C HIS A 127 -5.53 -6.45 -5.93
N VAL A 128 -6.69 -7.08 -5.97
CA VAL A 128 -7.13 -7.98 -4.90
C VAL A 128 -7.48 -9.33 -5.49
N ALA A 129 -6.73 -10.38 -5.15
CA ALA A 129 -6.94 -11.71 -5.70
C ALA A 129 -8.28 -12.31 -5.26
N ALA A 130 -8.70 -12.05 -4.02
CA ALA A 130 -9.90 -12.61 -3.42
C ALA A 130 -11.13 -11.67 -3.56
N PRO A 131 -12.21 -12.07 -4.26
CA PRO A 131 -13.39 -11.22 -4.44
C PRO A 131 -14.06 -10.78 -3.13
N ALA A 132 -14.11 -11.65 -2.11
CA ALA A 132 -14.68 -11.29 -0.81
C ALA A 132 -13.86 -10.20 -0.08
N LEU A 133 -12.53 -10.23 -0.21
CA LEU A 133 -11.66 -9.20 0.34
C LEU A 133 -11.81 -7.89 -0.44
N ALA A 134 -11.94 -7.97 -1.77
CA ALA A 134 -12.19 -6.82 -2.65
C ALA A 134 -13.45 -6.06 -2.22
N GLU A 135 -14.55 -6.75 -1.94
CA GLU A 135 -15.79 -6.13 -1.46
C GLU A 135 -15.60 -5.47 -0.08
N ARG A 136 -14.95 -6.15 0.87
CA ARG A 136 -14.68 -5.60 2.21
C ARG A 136 -13.86 -4.31 2.14
N LEU A 137 -12.78 -4.32 1.36
CA LEU A 137 -11.93 -3.16 1.14
C LEU A 137 -12.72 -2.02 0.49
N ARG A 138 -13.53 -2.33 -0.52
CA ARG A 138 -14.38 -1.34 -1.19
C ARG A 138 -15.34 -0.68 -0.21
N THR A 139 -16.09 -1.45 0.56
CA THR A 139 -17.02 -0.92 1.56
C THR A 139 -16.30 -0.04 2.57
N ARG A 140 -15.19 -0.53 3.15
CA ARG A 140 -14.43 0.23 4.16
C ARG A 140 -13.88 1.55 3.63
N LEU A 141 -13.36 1.54 2.40
CA LEU A 141 -12.80 2.74 1.77
C LEU A 141 -13.89 3.76 1.43
N GLN A 142 -15.05 3.31 0.95
CA GLN A 142 -16.20 4.17 0.72
C GLN A 142 -16.73 4.78 2.02
N GLU A 143 -16.78 4.02 3.12
CA GLU A 143 -17.12 4.55 4.46
C GLU A 143 -16.11 5.58 4.95
N ALA A 144 -14.82 5.41 4.60
CA ALA A 144 -13.75 6.38 4.85
C ALA A 144 -13.79 7.59 3.88
N GLY A 145 -14.77 7.67 2.98
CA GLY A 145 -14.98 8.79 2.06
C GLY A 145 -14.27 8.69 0.72
N TRP A 146 -13.59 7.57 0.42
CA TRP A 146 -12.95 7.35 -0.87
C TRP A 146 -13.97 6.96 -1.93
N THR A 147 -13.86 7.58 -3.10
CA THR A 147 -14.78 7.34 -4.21
C THR A 147 -14.13 6.42 -5.24
N LEU A 148 -14.92 5.53 -5.83
CA LEU A 148 -14.47 4.76 -6.98
C LEU A 148 -14.25 5.68 -8.18
N ALA A 149 -13.21 5.40 -8.96
CA ALA A 149 -12.95 6.05 -10.25
C ALA A 149 -13.85 5.49 -11.36
#